data_AF-A0A5N7ANU8-F1
#
_entry.id   AF-A0A5N7ANU8-F1
#
_cell.length_a   1.000
_cell.length_b   1.000
_cell.length_c   1.000
_cell.angle_alpha   90.00
_cell.angle_beta   90.00
_cell.angle_gamma   90.00
#
_symmetry.space_group_name_H-M   'P 1'
#
loop_
_entity.id
_entity.type
_entity.pdbx_description
1 polymer ?
#
loop_
_entity_poly.entity_id
_entity_poly.type
_entity_poly.pdbx_seq_one_letter_code
_entity_poly.pdbx_strand_id
1 'polypeptide(L)'
;MRLKDYIDLLQEQEADVVELLSEEFEDEGRYKDIQNLVATTWWISFQQIQHLNNIASDYLSLMACINPRNIPQSFLPQPASKKKVNDAIGLLKAYSFVSAQAEEGLLSLHRLVHVATRSWMRKTH
;
A
#
# COMPACT_ATOMS: atom_id res chain seq x y z
N MET A 1 -1.33 24.03 -16.97
CA MET A 1 -1.49 22.58 -17.18
C MET A 1 -2.91 22.33 -17.67
N ARG A 2 -3.11 21.72 -18.84
CA ARG A 2 -4.44 21.32 -19.30
C ARG A 2 -4.82 20.01 -18.59
N LEU A 3 -6.12 19.77 -18.42
CA LEU A 3 -6.63 18.54 -17.81
C LEU A 3 -6.09 17.29 -18.53
N LYS A 4 -5.94 17.37 -19.86
CA LYS A 4 -5.36 16.30 -20.66
C LYS A 4 -3.91 15.99 -20.24
N ASP A 5 -3.07 17.02 -20.16
CA ASP A 5 -1.67 16.86 -19.73
C ASP A 5 -1.57 16.23 -18.32
N TYR A 6 -2.50 16.57 -17.42
CA TYR A 6 -2.59 15.97 -16.08
C TYR A 6 -3.02 14.50 -16.11
N ILE A 7 -4.01 14.15 -16.94
CA ILE A 7 -4.48 12.77 -17.10
C ILE A 7 -3.38 11.91 -17.74
N ASP A 8 -2.70 12.43 -18.76
CA ASP A 8 -1.59 11.73 -19.43
C ASP A 8 -0.45 11.46 -18.41
N LEU A 9 -0.06 12.46 -17.61
CA LEU A 9 0.93 12.30 -16.53
C LEU A 9 0.51 11.29 -15.45
N LEU A 10 -0.78 11.26 -15.09
CA LEU A 10 -1.31 10.32 -14.10
C LEU A 10 -1.30 8.88 -14.65
N GLN A 11 -1.68 8.71 -15.92
CA GLN A 11 -1.69 7.41 -16.60
C GLN A 11 -0.27 6.86 -16.81
N GLU A 12 0.71 7.72 -17.11
CA GLU A 12 2.12 7.33 -17.18
C GLU A 12 2.63 6.81 -15.83
N GLN A 13 2.34 7.52 -14.73
CA GLN A 13 2.74 7.08 -13.39
C GLN A 13 2.07 5.76 -12.98
N GLU A 14 0.79 5.56 -13.32
CA GLU A 14 0.09 4.30 -13.08
C GLU A 14 0.73 3.15 -13.87
N ALA A 15 0.96 3.32 -15.17
CA ALA A 15 1.54 2.29 -16.03
C ALA A 15 2.93 1.86 -15.53
N ASP A 16 3.78 2.82 -15.18
CA ASP A 16 5.15 2.56 -14.70
C ASP A 16 5.19 1.83 -13.35
N VAL A 17 4.26 2.15 -12.45
CA VAL A 17 4.14 1.48 -11.15
C VAL A 17 3.56 0.08 -11.33
N VAL A 18 2.53 -0.08 -12.14
CA VAL A 18 1.93 -1.39 -12.43
C VAL A 18 2.93 -2.31 -13.11
N GLU A 19 3.68 -1.83 -14.11
CA GLU A 19 4.71 -2.62 -14.79
C GLU A 19 5.78 -3.11 -13.81
N LEU A 20 6.32 -2.22 -12.97
CA LEU A 20 7.31 -2.61 -11.95
C LEU A 20 6.75 -3.62 -10.95
N LEU A 21 5.52 -3.41 -10.50
CA LEU A 21 4.87 -4.32 -9.56
C LEU A 21 4.67 -5.69 -10.20
N SER A 22 4.25 -5.73 -11.45
CA SER A 22 4.08 -6.97 -12.20
C SER A 22 5.39 -7.73 -12.33
N GLU A 23 6.52 -7.05 -12.60
CA GLU A 23 7.86 -7.64 -12.57
C GLU A 23 8.20 -8.23 -11.19
N GLU A 24 7.94 -7.53 -10.09
CA GLU A 24 8.20 -8.06 -8.74
C GLU A 24 7.28 -9.23 -8.35
N PHE A 25 6.15 -9.39 -9.04
CA PHE A 25 5.28 -10.56 -8.90
C PHE A 25 5.64 -11.71 -9.85
N GLU A 26 6.56 -11.55 -10.81
CA GLU A 26 6.95 -12.57 -11.80
C GLU A 26 7.63 -13.81 -11.21
N ASP A 27 8.05 -13.77 -9.94
CA ASP A 27 8.69 -14.88 -9.20
C ASP A 27 7.89 -16.22 -9.25
N GLU A 28 6.60 -16.20 -9.57
CA GLU A 28 5.75 -17.40 -9.65
C GLU A 28 5.52 -17.97 -11.06
N GLY A 29 5.90 -17.27 -12.13
CA GLY A 29 5.89 -17.75 -13.52
C GLY A 29 4.51 -18.13 -14.13
N ARG A 30 4.35 -17.82 -15.44
CA ARG A 30 3.24 -18.17 -16.36
C ARG A 30 1.96 -17.32 -16.36
N TYR A 31 1.79 -16.32 -15.49
CA TYR A 31 0.54 -15.55 -15.41
C TYR A 31 0.73 -14.03 -15.43
N LYS A 32 1.40 -13.52 -16.47
CA LYS A 32 1.63 -12.07 -16.65
C LYS A 32 0.33 -11.25 -16.60
N ASP A 33 -0.75 -11.77 -17.20
CA ASP A 33 -2.05 -11.09 -17.18
C ASP A 33 -2.69 -11.01 -15.78
N ILE A 34 -2.53 -12.06 -14.96
CA ILE A 34 -3.04 -12.06 -13.57
C ILE A 34 -2.17 -11.13 -12.70
N GLN A 35 -0.85 -11.13 -12.91
CA GLN A 35 0.08 -10.24 -12.20
C GLN A 35 -0.20 -8.77 -12.52
N ASN A 36 -0.48 -8.45 -13.78
CA ASN A 36 -0.94 -7.12 -14.20
C ASN A 36 -2.25 -6.73 -13.49
N LEU A 37 -3.21 -7.66 -13.38
CA LEU A 37 -4.47 -7.39 -12.69
C LEU A 37 -4.29 -7.18 -11.18
N VAL A 38 -3.44 -7.98 -10.52
CA VAL A 38 -3.13 -7.84 -9.10
C VAL A 38 -2.43 -6.52 -8.82
N ALA A 39 -1.42 -6.17 -9.62
CA ALA A 39 -0.71 -4.89 -9.53
C ALA A 39 -1.67 -3.70 -9.73
N THR A 40 -2.52 -3.75 -10.76
CA THR A 40 -3.54 -2.72 -11.02
C THR A 40 -4.53 -2.59 -9.86
N THR A 41 -5.05 -3.71 -9.37
CA THR A 41 -6.02 -3.71 -8.25
C THR A 41 -5.39 -3.16 -6.97
N TRP A 42 -4.14 -3.53 -6.70
CA TRP A 42 -3.39 -2.99 -5.58
C TRP A 42 -3.18 -1.47 -5.73
N TRP A 43 -2.78 -1.00 -6.92
CA TRP A 43 -2.56 0.41 -7.21
C TRP A 43 -3.83 1.24 -6.98
N ILE A 44 -4.96 0.80 -7.55
CA ILE A 44 -6.27 1.46 -7.36
C ILE A 44 -6.64 1.50 -5.87
N SER A 45 -6.47 0.38 -5.16
CA SER A 45 -6.76 0.32 -3.72
C SER A 45 -5.88 1.26 -2.91
N PHE A 46 -4.58 1.33 -3.25
CA PHE A 46 -3.63 2.21 -2.60
C PHE A 46 -3.93 3.69 -2.85
N GLN A 47 -4.30 4.07 -4.08
CA GLN A 47 -4.76 5.42 -4.41
C GLN A 47 -6.00 5.82 -3.61
N GLN A 48 -6.97 4.91 -3.46
CA GLN A 48 -8.14 5.16 -2.62
C GLN A 48 -7.77 5.35 -1.15
N ILE A 49 -6.87 4.52 -0.61
CA ILE A 49 -6.37 4.67 0.77
C ILE A 49 -5.70 6.04 0.96
N GLN A 50 -4.84 6.47 0.02
CA GLN A 50 -4.19 7.78 0.05
C GLN A 50 -5.21 8.93 0.07
N HIS A 51 -6.26 8.83 -0.75
CA HIS A 51 -7.30 9.84 -0.82
C HIS A 51 -8.16 9.91 0.46
N LEU A 52 -8.50 8.75 1.03
CA LEU A 52 -9.38 8.65 2.20
C LEU A 52 -8.67 9.00 3.50
N ASN A 53 -7.41 8.58 3.66
CA ASN A 53 -6.67 8.75 4.90
C ASN A 53 -5.15 8.71 4.66
N ASN A 54 -4.53 9.89 4.61
CA ASN A 54 -3.07 10.00 4.44
C ASN A 54 -2.27 9.29 5.54
N ILE A 55 -2.74 9.30 6.79
CA ILE A 55 -2.09 8.59 7.91
C ILE A 55 -2.04 7.09 7.64
N ALA A 56 -3.07 6.52 7.02
CA ALA A 56 -3.08 5.10 6.65
C ALA A 56 -2.02 4.78 5.59
N SER A 57 -1.84 5.66 4.58
CA SER A 57 -0.78 5.52 3.59
C SER A 57 0.62 5.69 4.20
N ASP A 58 0.80 6.64 5.11
CA ASP A 58 2.06 6.84 5.84
C ASP A 58 2.42 5.60 6.66
N TYR A 59 1.44 5.00 7.33
CA TYR A 59 1.63 3.75 8.07
C TYR A 59 2.03 2.61 7.15
N LEU A 60 1.37 2.42 6.00
CA LEU A 60 1.77 1.40 5.03
C LEU A 60 3.23 1.57 4.62
N SER A 61 3.61 2.80 4.27
CA SER A 61 4.97 3.13 3.83
C SER A 61 6.00 2.80 4.91
N LEU A 62 5.75 3.20 6.16
CA LEU A 62 6.64 2.90 7.29
C LEU A 62 6.73 1.39 7.56
N MET A 63 5.59 0.70 7.62
CA MET A 63 5.55 -0.74 7.87
C MET A 63 6.27 -1.51 6.75
N ALA A 64 6.27 -0.99 5.51
CA ALA A 64 6.97 -1.61 4.40
C ALA A 64 8.50 -1.56 4.54
N CYS A 65 9.04 -0.67 5.36
CA CYS A 65 10.49 -0.54 5.58
C CYS A 65 11.06 -1.56 6.58
N ILE A 66 10.22 -2.34 7.26
CA ILE A 66 10.64 -3.26 8.33
C ILE A 66 10.13 -4.69 8.07
N ASN A 67 10.31 -5.58 9.06
CA ASN A 67 9.69 -6.90 9.02
C ASN A 67 8.16 -6.74 8.96
N PRO A 68 7.47 -7.33 7.96
CA PRO A 68 6.05 -7.10 7.75
C PRO A 68 5.14 -7.80 8.76
N ARG A 69 5.69 -8.58 9.71
CA ARG A 69 4.91 -9.34 10.68
C ARG A 69 5.14 -8.82 12.09
N ASN A 70 4.10 -8.95 12.91
CA ASN A 70 4.16 -8.72 14.36
C ASN A 70 4.67 -7.31 14.72
N ILE A 71 4.26 -6.31 13.94
CA ILE A 71 4.63 -4.90 14.14
C ILE A 71 3.79 -4.34 15.28
N PRO A 72 4.39 -3.89 16.40
CA PRO A 72 3.62 -3.27 17.47
C PRO A 72 2.96 -1.98 16.99
N GLN A 73 1.68 -1.77 17.30
CA GLN A 73 1.00 -0.51 16.97
C GLN A 73 1.69 0.72 17.60
N SER A 74 2.42 0.53 18.71
CA SER A 74 3.25 1.57 19.33
C SER A 74 4.44 2.01 18.48
N PHE A 75 4.86 1.22 17.48
CA PHE A 75 5.90 1.60 16.52
C PHE A 75 5.42 2.63 15.50
N LEU A 76 4.10 2.70 15.27
CA LEU A 76 3.53 3.66 14.34
C LEU A 76 3.55 5.08 14.95
N PRO A 77 3.73 6.12 14.11
CA PRO A 77 3.62 7.50 14.55
C PRO A 77 2.31 7.72 15.31
N GLN A 78 2.38 8.37 16.46
CA GLN A 78 1.21 8.65 17.31
C GLN A 78 0.67 10.05 16.96
N PRO A 79 -0.34 10.19 16.09
CA PRO A 79 -1.02 11.47 15.87
C PRO A 79 -1.69 11.95 17.17
N ALA A 80 -2.01 13.25 17.22
CA ALA A 80 -2.59 13.89 18.39
C ALA A 80 -3.92 13.27 18.91
N SER A 81 -4.54 12.36 18.15
CA SER A 81 -5.79 11.70 18.54
C SER A 81 -5.73 10.19 18.30
N LYS A 82 -6.07 9.42 19.34
CA LYS A 82 -6.27 7.96 19.27
C LYS A 82 -7.32 7.56 18.22
N LYS A 83 -8.33 8.40 18.00
CA LYS A 83 -9.35 8.16 16.98
C LYS A 83 -8.72 8.09 15.58
N LYS A 84 -7.81 9.01 15.24
CA LYS A 84 -7.13 9.02 13.94
C LYS A 84 -6.31 7.75 13.70
N VAL A 85 -5.67 7.22 14.75
CA VAL A 85 -4.95 5.95 14.68
C VAL A 85 -5.90 4.80 14.37
N ASN A 86 -7.00 4.71 15.11
CA ASN A 86 -7.99 3.65 14.93
C ASN A 86 -8.67 3.72 13.55
N ASP A 87 -8.99 4.93 13.08
CA ASP A 87 -9.58 5.14 11.75
C ASP A 87 -8.59 4.71 10.64
N ALA A 88 -7.30 5.05 10.77
CA ALA A 88 -6.26 4.66 9.82
C ALA A 88 -6.07 3.13 9.78
N ILE A 89 -5.88 2.50 10.93
CA ILE A 89 -5.72 1.04 11.02
C ILE A 89 -7.00 0.33 10.57
N GLY A 90 -8.16 0.85 10.95
CA GLY A 90 -9.47 0.34 10.52
C GLY A 90 -9.61 0.35 9.00
N LEU A 91 -9.19 1.43 8.34
CA LEU A 91 -9.19 1.52 6.88
C LEU A 91 -8.25 0.47 6.25
N LEU A 92 -7.02 0.34 6.76
CA LEU A 92 -6.07 -0.66 6.25
C LEU A 92 -6.58 -2.10 6.42
N LYS A 93 -7.28 -2.37 7.52
CA LYS A 93 -7.96 -3.66 7.74
C LYS A 93 -9.13 -3.87 6.77
N ALA A 94 -9.92 -2.82 6.49
CA ALA A 94 -11.05 -2.91 5.57
C ALA A 94 -10.62 -3.26 4.13
N TYR A 95 -9.46 -2.75 3.69
CA TYR A 95 -8.85 -3.13 2.42
C TYR A 95 -8.05 -4.44 2.47
N SER A 96 -8.01 -5.12 3.62
CA SER A 96 -7.21 -6.33 3.85
C SER A 96 -5.70 -6.14 3.64
N PHE A 97 -5.21 -4.90 3.73
CA PHE A 97 -3.79 -4.60 3.58
C PHE A 97 -3.00 -4.98 4.83
N VAL A 98 -3.66 -4.88 5.98
CA VAL A 98 -3.10 -5.22 7.29
C VAL A 98 -4.04 -6.16 8.03
N SER A 99 -3.48 -7.16 8.70
CA SER A 99 -4.16 -7.95 9.71
C SER A 99 -3.74 -7.49 11.10
N ALA A 100 -4.64 -7.63 12.07
CA ALA A 100 -4.36 -7.33 13.47
C ALA A 100 -4.67 -8.55 14.32
N GLN A 101 -3.76 -8.89 15.24
CA GLN A 101 -4.01 -9.91 16.24
C GLN A 101 -4.78 -9.28 17.40
N ALA A 102 -5.97 -9.81 17.70
CA ALA A 102 -6.97 -9.13 18.54
C ALA A 102 -6.49 -8.80 19.95
N GLU A 103 -5.54 -9.57 20.50
CA GLU A 103 -5.12 -9.44 21.90
C GLU A 103 -3.76 -8.76 22.11
N GLU A 104 -2.91 -8.65 21.07
CA GLU A 104 -1.51 -8.24 21.26
C GLU A 104 -1.19 -6.83 20.71
N GLY A 105 -2.15 -6.16 20.04
CA GLY A 105 -1.87 -4.87 19.40
C GLY A 105 -0.80 -4.96 18.30
N LEU A 106 -0.62 -6.15 17.75
CA LEU A 106 0.34 -6.44 16.69
C LEU A 106 -0.35 -6.41 15.32
N LEU A 107 0.32 -5.77 14.39
CA LEU A 107 -0.09 -5.61 13.01
C LEU A 107 0.81 -6.43 12.09
N SER A 108 0.24 -6.97 11.02
CA SER A 108 1.04 -7.58 9.95
C SER A 108 0.56 -7.09 8.59
N LEU A 109 1.50 -6.68 7.74
CA LEU A 109 1.27 -6.43 6.33
C LEU A 109 1.07 -7.75 5.58
N HIS A 110 0.10 -7.77 4.69
CA HIS A 110 -0.02 -8.88 3.74
C HIS A 110 1.21 -8.91 2.82
N ARG A 111 1.73 -10.10 2.47
CA ARG A 111 2.99 -10.23 1.70
C ARG A 111 2.98 -9.43 0.39
N LEU A 112 1.93 -9.56 -0.40
CA LEU A 112 1.80 -8.82 -1.67
C LEU A 112 1.77 -7.31 -1.45
N VAL A 113 1.09 -6.85 -0.39
CA VAL A 113 1.02 -5.43 -0.04
C VAL A 113 2.39 -4.93 0.40
N HIS A 114 3.14 -5.73 1.17
CA HIS A 114 4.50 -5.39 1.58
C HIS A 114 5.43 -5.18 0.39
N VAL A 115 5.44 -6.14 -0.54
CA VAL A 115 6.22 -6.05 -1.78
C VAL A 115 5.78 -4.81 -2.55
N ALA A 116 4.48 -4.68 -2.81
CA ALA A 116 3.97 -3.62 -3.67
C ALA A 116 4.19 -2.20 -3.11
N THR A 117 4.00 -2.00 -1.81
CA THR A 117 4.30 -0.72 -1.17
C THR A 117 5.78 -0.38 -1.32
N ARG A 118 6.70 -1.35 -1.21
CA ARG A 118 8.14 -1.09 -1.41
C ARG A 118 8.50 -0.77 -2.86
N SER A 119 7.94 -1.47 -3.83
CA SER A 119 8.19 -1.18 -5.26
C SER A 119 7.68 0.21 -5.61
N TRP A 120 6.48 0.58 -5.13
CA TRP A 120 5.95 1.93 -5.28
C TRP A 120 6.86 2.99 -4.63
N MET A 121 7.34 2.78 -3.40
CA MET A 121 8.23 3.72 -2.72
C MET A 121 9.54 3.96 -3.48
N ARG A 122 10.09 2.93 -4.15
CA ARG A 122 11.32 3.04 -4.96
C ARG A 122 11.14 3.84 -6.25
N LYS A 123 9.93 3.91 -6.78
CA LYS A 123 9.62 4.72 -7.98
C LYS A 123 9.34 6.18 -7.65
N THR A 124 8.91 6.44 -6.42
CA THR A 124 8.40 7.77 -6.01
C THR A 124 9.44 8.60 -5.24
N HIS A 125 10.59 8.01 -4.88
CA HIS A 125 11.73 8.64 -4.17
C HIS A 125 13.06 8.23 -4.81
#